data_AF-A0A0N0JQH7-F1
#
_entry.id   AF-A0A0N0JQH7-F1
#
_cell.length_a   1.000
_cell.length_b   1.000
_cell.length_c   1.000
_cell.angle_alpha   90.00
_cell.angle_beta   90.00
_cell.angle_gamma   90.00
#
_symmetry.space_group_name_H-M   'P 1'
#
loop_
_entity.id
_entity.type
_entity.pdbx_description
1 polymer ?
#
loop_
_entity_poly.entity_id
_entity_poly.type
_entity_poly.pdbx_seq_one_letter_code
_entity_poly.pdbx_strand_id
1 'polypeptide(L)'
;MKSTLFAACAALSLLAAPVALCAQNPEAQAEDVMIDDAVASDEPDELTQAMAMLGAMFPAEPLTAEQEARLPQAQRIINRMIPDGTLSEMMGSMFDKMLGPIMQMGGSAATTTVTAATGLSTYDLDLTPEQTEELAGLFDPAWAVRQEREMAMLPDMMTQMMDAMEPGMRKAMAELYAINFNPTELAEIEAFFLTETGTNYARKSFTMSSDPRVLSATMEAMPAMMGTIGSIEQKLAEATADLPAKRNFADLAPAEQARVAELTGYAVEEIEANLYATEEASWEAMDAADAAADEAAAEADAE
;
A
#
# COMPACT_ATOMS: atom_id res chain seq x y z
N MET A 1 1.22 62.95 30.26
CA MET A 1 2.13 62.31 31.24
C MET A 1 2.93 61.26 30.46
N LYS A 2 4.09 61.60 29.88
CA LYS A 2 5.45 61.65 30.46
C LYS A 2 5.94 60.33 31.08
N SER A 3 6.67 59.59 30.24
CA SER A 3 8.06 59.11 30.40
C SER A 3 8.42 57.80 31.12
N THR A 4 9.45 57.18 30.49
CA THR A 4 10.57 56.32 30.94
C THR A 4 10.39 54.82 30.64
N LEU A 5 11.17 54.09 29.80
CA LEU A 5 12.54 54.16 29.22
C LEU A 5 13.68 53.86 30.20
N PHE A 6 14.28 52.65 30.09
CA PHE A 6 15.64 52.19 30.45
C PHE A 6 15.71 50.67 30.13
N ALA A 7 16.79 49.99 29.72
CA ALA A 7 18.04 50.25 29.00
C ALA A 7 18.70 48.87 28.75
N ALA A 8 19.62 48.82 27.78
CA ALA A 8 20.40 47.66 27.32
C ALA A 8 21.51 47.18 28.28
N CYS A 9 22.04 45.95 28.09
CA CYS A 9 23.47 45.67 27.79
C CYS A 9 23.92 44.18 27.92
N ALA A 10 24.87 43.83 27.03
CA ALA A 10 25.96 42.81 27.07
C ALA A 10 25.59 41.30 26.92
N ALA A 11 26.06 40.50 25.95
CA ALA A 11 27.30 40.31 25.17
C ALA A 11 28.38 39.40 25.82
N LEU A 12 28.72 38.32 25.08
CA LEU A 12 29.94 37.48 25.01
C LEU A 12 30.43 36.72 26.27
N SER A 13 30.67 35.41 26.16
CA SER A 13 32.02 34.85 25.81
C SER A 13 32.04 33.33 25.59
N LEU A 14 33.04 32.92 24.79
CA LEU A 14 33.40 31.60 24.24
C LEU A 14 33.97 30.62 25.28
N LEU A 15 33.97 29.31 24.97
CA LEU A 15 35.21 28.51 25.01
C LEU A 15 35.16 27.28 24.07
N ALA A 16 36.29 27.01 23.41
CA ALA A 16 36.54 26.02 22.39
C ALA A 16 37.14 24.70 22.95
N ALA A 17 37.07 23.64 22.13
CA ALA A 17 37.75 22.32 22.19
C ALA A 17 39.32 22.43 22.12
N PRO A 18 40.19 21.38 22.02
CA PRO A 18 39.98 19.94 21.67
C PRO A 18 40.93 18.84 22.29
N VAL A 19 40.59 17.56 22.01
CA VAL A 19 41.39 16.33 21.65
C VAL A 19 42.77 16.03 22.27
N ALA A 20 42.96 14.79 22.79
CA ALA A 20 44.08 13.88 22.44
C ALA A 20 44.06 12.49 23.15
N LEU A 21 43.91 11.43 22.34
CA LEU A 21 44.84 10.31 22.14
C LEU A 21 45.47 9.56 23.35
N CYS A 22 45.17 8.27 23.50
CA CYS A 22 46.13 7.22 23.89
C CYS A 22 45.67 5.85 23.35
N ALA A 23 46.55 5.20 22.60
CA ALA A 23 46.42 3.84 22.07
C ALA A 23 47.56 2.95 22.63
N GLN A 24 47.33 1.62 22.61
CA GLN A 24 48.27 0.47 22.59
C GLN A 24 48.38 -0.44 23.85
N ASN A 25 47.58 -1.54 23.84
CA ASN A 25 47.89 -3.01 23.86
C ASN A 25 48.85 -3.66 24.91
N PRO A 26 48.90 -5.01 25.12
CA PRO A 26 48.06 -6.15 24.65
C PRO A 26 47.76 -7.31 25.67
N GLU A 27 46.95 -8.29 25.24
CA GLU A 27 46.98 -9.76 25.54
C GLU A 27 46.67 -10.32 26.96
N ALA A 28 45.50 -10.98 27.10
CA ALA A 28 45.39 -12.36 27.62
C ALA A 28 43.98 -12.96 27.43
N GLN A 29 43.82 -13.68 26.32
CA GLN A 29 43.09 -14.96 26.16
C GLN A 29 41.58 -15.00 26.46
N ALA A 30 40.80 -14.79 25.40
CA ALA A 30 39.53 -15.47 25.19
C ALA A 30 39.81 -16.86 24.58
N GLU A 31 39.23 -17.91 25.17
CA GLU A 31 38.96 -19.15 24.45
C GLU A 31 37.54 -19.12 23.91
N ASP A 32 37.47 -19.57 22.67
CA ASP A 32 36.46 -19.39 21.66
C ASP A 32 35.31 -20.39 21.82
N VAL A 33 34.08 -19.88 21.93
CA VAL A 33 32.88 -20.62 21.52
C VAL A 33 32.02 -19.68 20.69
N MET A 34 32.37 -19.64 19.41
CA MET A 34 31.55 -19.29 18.25
C MET A 34 30.04 -19.49 18.47
N ILE A 35 29.31 -18.39 18.69
CA ILE A 35 27.96 -18.23 18.17
C ILE A 35 27.99 -16.95 17.34
N ASP A 36 27.71 -17.14 16.07
CA ASP A 36 27.82 -16.21 14.95
C ASP A 36 27.22 -14.83 15.29
N ASP A 37 28.08 -13.82 15.23
CA ASP A 37 27.73 -12.39 15.30
C ASP A 37 27.24 -11.96 13.92
N ALA A 38 26.04 -12.41 13.55
CA ALA A 38 25.47 -12.18 12.22
C ALA A 38 23.96 -11.93 12.28
N VAL A 39 23.57 -10.76 12.78
CA VAL A 39 22.70 -9.76 12.10
C VAL A 39 22.46 -8.57 13.05
N ALA A 40 23.52 -7.82 13.36
CA ALA A 40 23.38 -6.38 13.48
C ALA A 40 23.56 -5.80 12.08
N SER A 41 22.52 -5.90 11.25
CA SER A 41 22.48 -5.24 9.95
C SER A 41 22.42 -3.74 10.22
N ASP A 42 23.53 -3.05 9.98
CA ASP A 42 23.65 -1.58 9.99
C ASP A 42 22.99 -0.96 8.73
N GLU A 43 21.83 -1.50 8.31
CA GLU A 43 21.12 -1.17 7.08
C GLU A 43 19.77 -0.44 7.34
N PRO A 44 19.76 0.78 7.94
CA PRO A 44 18.61 1.67 7.86
C PRO A 44 18.64 2.59 6.62
N ASP A 45 19.66 2.53 5.76
CA ASP A 45 19.85 3.52 4.68
C ASP A 45 19.21 3.15 3.33
N GLU A 46 19.18 1.88 2.90
CA GLU A 46 18.62 1.53 1.57
C GLU A 46 17.10 1.70 1.49
N LEU A 47 16.35 1.21 2.48
CA LEU A 47 14.88 1.35 2.52
C LEU A 47 14.47 2.81 2.67
N THR A 48 15.16 3.57 3.53
CA THR A 48 14.89 5.00 3.74
C THR A 48 15.21 5.81 2.49
N GLN A 49 16.32 5.50 1.81
CA GLN A 49 16.70 6.14 0.56
C GLN A 49 15.74 5.78 -0.58
N ALA A 50 15.29 4.53 -0.66
CA ALA A 50 14.26 4.12 -1.62
C ALA A 50 12.92 4.86 -1.38
N MET A 51 12.49 4.98 -0.12
CA MET A 51 11.30 5.76 0.24
C MET A 51 11.48 7.25 -0.05
N ALA A 52 12.66 7.81 0.18
CA ALA A 52 12.97 9.21 -0.13
C ALA A 52 12.99 9.46 -1.65
N MET A 53 13.54 8.54 -2.43
CA MET A 53 13.50 8.60 -3.90
C MET A 53 12.07 8.52 -4.43
N LEU A 54 11.23 7.64 -3.86
CA LEU A 54 9.81 7.55 -4.21
C LEU A 54 9.05 8.84 -3.84
N GLY A 55 9.32 9.42 -2.67
CA GLY A 55 8.75 10.71 -2.26
C GLY A 55 9.16 11.87 -3.17
N ALA A 56 10.40 11.86 -3.66
CA ALA A 56 10.91 12.86 -4.59
C ALA A 56 10.27 12.78 -5.99
N MET A 57 9.61 11.67 -6.35
CA MET A 57 8.84 11.56 -7.59
C MET A 57 7.55 12.41 -7.58
N PHE A 58 7.11 12.88 -6.40
CA PHE A 58 5.89 13.67 -6.23
C PHE A 58 6.17 15.01 -5.51
N PRO A 59 6.93 15.94 -6.12
CA PRO A 59 7.23 17.21 -5.49
C PRO A 59 5.97 18.07 -5.36
N ALA A 60 5.65 18.48 -4.12
CA ALA A 60 4.61 19.47 -3.87
C ALA A 60 5.20 20.88 -3.99
N GLU A 61 4.58 21.74 -4.80
CA GLU A 61 4.97 23.15 -4.87
C GLU A 61 4.71 23.85 -3.53
N PRO A 62 5.64 24.70 -3.04
CA PRO A 62 5.42 25.47 -1.83
C PRO A 62 4.23 26.41 -1.98
N LEU A 63 3.49 26.62 -0.90
CA LEU A 63 2.40 27.59 -0.88
C LEU A 63 2.92 29.01 -1.12
N THR A 64 2.15 29.77 -1.89
CA THR A 64 2.33 31.23 -1.98
C THR A 64 1.91 31.89 -0.66
N ALA A 65 2.41 33.10 -0.40
CA ALA A 65 2.05 33.85 0.81
C ALA A 65 0.53 34.05 0.99
N GLU A 66 -0.22 34.20 -0.11
CA GLU A 66 -1.68 34.32 -0.05
C GLU A 66 -2.36 33.00 0.34
N GLN A 67 -1.83 31.87 -0.10
CA GLN A 67 -2.34 30.54 0.26
C GLN A 67 -1.97 30.21 1.72
N GLU A 68 -0.75 30.54 2.16
CA GLU A 68 -0.35 30.42 3.56
C GLU A 68 -1.28 31.22 4.49
N ALA A 69 -1.69 32.43 4.09
CA ALA A 69 -2.63 33.24 4.85
C ALA A 69 -4.02 32.60 5.00
N ARG A 70 -4.43 31.75 4.05
CA ARG A 70 -5.72 31.02 4.07
C ARG A 70 -5.66 29.71 4.85
N LEU A 71 -4.45 29.16 5.04
CA LEU A 71 -4.23 27.84 5.62
C LEU A 71 -4.89 27.65 7.00
N PRO A 72 -4.87 28.61 7.94
CA PRO A 72 -5.54 28.43 9.23
C PRO A 72 -7.06 28.27 9.11
N GLN A 73 -7.69 28.88 8.10
CA GLN A 73 -9.12 28.71 7.84
C GLN A 73 -9.40 27.35 7.20
N ALA A 74 -8.61 26.98 6.19
CA ALA A 74 -8.70 25.68 5.56
C ALA A 74 -8.52 24.53 6.57
N GLN A 75 -7.58 24.64 7.50
CA GLN A 75 -7.38 23.67 8.58
C GLN A 75 -8.62 23.52 9.46
N ARG A 76 -9.31 24.61 9.83
CA ARG A 76 -10.55 24.51 10.63
C ARG A 76 -11.65 23.78 9.88
N ILE A 77 -11.80 24.05 8.57
CA ILE A 77 -12.75 23.35 7.70
C ILE A 77 -12.43 21.85 7.67
N ILE A 78 -11.18 21.49 7.36
CA ILE A 78 -10.77 20.09 7.25
C ILE A 78 -10.90 19.35 8.59
N ASN A 79 -10.51 19.94 9.70
CA ASN A 79 -10.67 19.34 11.03
C ASN A 79 -12.14 19.08 11.39
N ARG A 80 -13.07 19.87 10.82
CA ARG A 80 -14.49 19.66 11.00
C ARG A 80 -15.03 18.54 10.12
N MET A 81 -14.47 18.44 8.91
CA MET A 81 -14.89 17.50 7.87
C MET A 81 -14.35 16.09 8.15
N ILE A 82 -13.10 16.00 8.61
CA ILE A 82 -12.37 14.79 8.99
C ILE A 82 -11.79 15.01 10.40
N PRO A 83 -12.59 14.79 11.46
CA PRO A 83 -12.09 14.74 12.83
C PRO A 83 -11.03 13.66 13.05
N ASP A 84 -10.26 13.79 14.13
CA ASP A 84 -9.27 12.78 14.54
C ASP A 84 -9.89 11.36 14.58
N GLY A 85 -9.26 10.41 13.90
CA GLY A 85 -9.63 8.99 13.88
C GLY A 85 -10.79 8.64 12.95
N THR A 86 -11.29 9.60 12.16
CA THR A 86 -12.39 9.36 11.22
C THR A 86 -12.03 8.33 10.17
N LEU A 87 -10.77 8.33 9.69
CA LEU A 87 -10.32 7.33 8.72
C LEU A 87 -10.34 5.92 9.28
N SER A 88 -9.87 5.77 10.52
CA SER A 88 -9.80 4.50 11.23
C SER A 88 -11.19 3.96 11.55
N GLU A 89 -12.10 4.81 12.06
CA GLU A 89 -13.50 4.43 12.30
C GLU A 89 -14.18 3.96 11.00
N MET A 90 -13.94 4.68 9.90
CA MET A 90 -14.46 4.31 8.60
C MET A 90 -13.93 2.93 8.16
N MET A 91 -12.62 2.69 8.28
CA MET A 91 -11.98 1.43 7.91
C MET A 91 -12.48 0.26 8.76
N GLY A 92 -12.58 0.45 10.08
CA GLY A 92 -13.15 -0.55 10.99
C GLY A 92 -14.59 -0.89 10.60
N SER A 93 -15.43 0.13 10.34
CA SER A 93 -16.80 -0.11 9.89
C SER A 93 -16.89 -0.82 8.54
N MET A 94 -15.95 -0.59 7.61
CA MET A 94 -15.89 -1.31 6.34
C MET A 94 -15.58 -2.80 6.56
N PHE A 95 -14.57 -3.06 7.38
CA PHE A 95 -14.15 -4.42 7.69
C PHE A 95 -15.27 -5.22 8.35
N ASP A 96 -15.93 -4.64 9.36
CA ASP A 96 -17.05 -5.28 10.05
C ASP A 96 -18.19 -5.63 9.09
N LYS A 97 -18.52 -4.72 8.17
CA LYS A 97 -19.64 -4.91 7.23
C LYS A 97 -19.32 -5.88 6.10
N MET A 98 -18.07 -5.92 5.64
CA MET A 98 -17.66 -6.71 4.49
C MET A 98 -17.09 -8.07 4.89
N LEU A 99 -16.11 -8.08 5.80
CA LEU A 99 -15.43 -9.30 6.22
C LEU A 99 -16.21 -10.05 7.31
N GLY A 100 -16.95 -9.36 8.17
CA GLY A 100 -17.76 -9.99 9.21
C GLY A 100 -18.68 -11.11 8.70
N PRO A 101 -19.45 -10.91 7.60
CA PRO A 101 -20.25 -11.97 6.99
C PRO A 101 -19.42 -13.12 6.39
N ILE A 102 -18.29 -12.81 5.74
CA ILE A 102 -17.39 -13.82 5.13
C ILE A 102 -16.78 -14.71 6.22
N MET A 103 -16.36 -14.11 7.33
CA MET A 103 -15.82 -14.84 8.48
C MET A 103 -16.88 -15.72 9.14
N GLN A 104 -18.14 -15.28 9.20
CA GLN A 104 -19.25 -16.12 9.67
C GLN A 104 -19.51 -17.31 8.73
N MET A 105 -19.19 -17.20 7.44
CA MET A 105 -19.29 -18.30 6.48
C MET A 105 -18.11 -19.27 6.53
N GLY A 106 -16.91 -18.82 6.93
CA GLY A 106 -15.66 -19.59 6.90
C GLY A 106 -15.54 -20.75 7.90
N GLY A 107 -16.59 -21.04 8.67
CA GLY A 107 -16.60 -22.11 9.68
C GLY A 107 -16.23 -21.61 11.08
N SER A 108 -16.31 -22.51 12.07
CA SER A 108 -16.05 -22.17 13.47
C SER A 108 -14.54 -22.13 13.77
N ALA A 109 -14.14 -21.37 14.79
CA ALA A 109 -12.76 -21.36 15.28
C ALA A 109 -12.27 -22.76 15.71
N ALA A 110 -13.18 -23.59 16.23
CA ALA A 110 -12.90 -24.97 16.59
C ALA A 110 -12.57 -25.81 15.34
N THR A 111 -13.33 -25.62 14.25
CA THR A 111 -13.07 -26.25 12.94
C THR A 111 -11.68 -25.92 12.42
N THR A 112 -11.28 -24.64 12.45
CA THR A 112 -9.95 -24.20 12.02
C THR A 112 -8.85 -24.85 12.84
N THR A 113 -9.02 -24.93 14.16
CA THR A 113 -8.06 -25.53 15.09
C THR A 113 -7.86 -27.03 14.82
N VAL A 114 -8.97 -27.77 14.67
CA VAL A 114 -8.92 -29.22 14.39
C VAL A 114 -8.31 -29.48 13.02
N THR A 115 -8.66 -28.68 12.01
CA THR A 115 -8.13 -28.83 10.65
C THR A 115 -6.62 -28.55 10.63
N ALA A 116 -6.16 -27.49 11.27
CA ALA A 116 -4.73 -27.17 11.37
C ALA A 116 -3.93 -28.25 12.11
N ALA A 117 -4.52 -28.85 13.15
CA ALA A 117 -3.85 -29.88 13.94
C ALA A 117 -3.80 -31.27 13.27
N THR A 118 -4.81 -31.59 12.46
CA THR A 118 -4.98 -32.93 11.87
C THR A 118 -4.67 -33.00 10.37
N GLY A 119 -4.69 -31.86 9.68
CA GLY A 119 -4.62 -31.77 8.22
C GLY A 119 -5.88 -32.25 7.51
N LEU A 120 -6.94 -32.57 8.25
CA LEU A 120 -8.20 -33.11 7.73
C LEU A 120 -9.30 -32.06 7.85
N SER A 121 -10.06 -31.87 6.79
CA SER A 121 -11.24 -31.01 6.82
C SER A 121 -12.28 -31.61 7.77
N THR A 122 -12.88 -30.81 8.67
CA THR A 122 -13.95 -31.32 9.54
C THR A 122 -15.20 -31.74 8.76
N TYR A 123 -15.35 -31.28 7.51
CA TYR A 123 -16.40 -31.74 6.59
C TYR A 123 -16.21 -33.23 6.21
N ASP A 124 -14.96 -33.71 6.15
CA ASP A 124 -14.65 -35.11 5.85
C ASP A 124 -14.78 -36.02 7.08
N LEU A 125 -14.80 -35.42 8.27
CA LEU A 125 -14.78 -36.14 9.55
C LEU A 125 -16.18 -36.35 10.15
N ASP A 126 -17.24 -35.78 9.55
CA ASP A 126 -18.65 -35.86 9.99
C ASP A 126 -18.82 -35.66 11.52
N LEU A 127 -18.10 -34.67 12.06
CA LEU A 127 -18.08 -34.38 13.49
C LEU A 127 -19.27 -33.51 13.87
N THR A 128 -19.88 -33.81 15.01
CA THR A 128 -20.82 -32.87 15.65
C THR A 128 -20.08 -31.61 16.14
N PRO A 129 -20.78 -30.47 16.29
CA PRO A 129 -20.18 -29.25 16.84
C PRO A 129 -19.51 -29.48 18.21
N GLU A 130 -20.14 -30.26 19.09
CA GLU A 130 -19.62 -30.56 20.42
C GLU A 130 -18.33 -31.38 20.37
N GLN A 131 -18.26 -32.38 19.47
CA GLN A 131 -17.04 -33.16 19.26
C GLN A 131 -15.91 -32.32 18.66
N THR A 132 -16.25 -31.37 17.81
CA THR A 132 -15.27 -30.45 17.20
C THR A 132 -14.69 -29.51 18.25
N GLU A 133 -15.50 -28.97 19.15
CA GLU A 133 -15.04 -28.13 20.27
C GLU A 133 -14.20 -28.93 21.28
N GLU A 134 -14.60 -30.16 21.59
CA GLU A 134 -13.82 -31.06 22.45
C GLU A 134 -12.43 -31.34 21.85
N LEU A 135 -12.38 -31.70 20.57
CA LEU A 135 -11.11 -31.92 19.85
C LEU A 135 -10.26 -30.65 19.78
N ALA A 136 -10.86 -29.50 19.49
CA ALA A 136 -10.16 -28.22 19.51
C ALA A 136 -9.54 -27.94 20.89
N GLY A 137 -10.28 -28.20 21.97
CA GLY A 137 -9.80 -28.08 23.35
C GLY A 137 -8.65 -29.03 23.70
N LEU A 138 -8.60 -30.21 23.08
CA LEU A 138 -7.48 -31.15 23.24
C LEU A 138 -6.20 -30.66 22.54
N PHE A 139 -6.32 -30.04 21.37
CA PHE A 139 -5.18 -29.53 20.61
C PHE A 139 -4.69 -28.16 21.09
N ASP A 140 -5.61 -27.25 21.41
CA ASP A 140 -5.30 -25.94 21.96
C ASP A 140 -6.33 -25.55 23.02
N PRO A 141 -6.03 -25.71 24.33
CA PRO A 141 -6.93 -25.30 25.40
C PRO A 141 -7.35 -23.82 25.38
N ALA A 142 -6.62 -22.97 24.64
CA ALA A 142 -6.90 -21.55 24.48
C ALA A 142 -7.40 -21.19 23.06
N TRP A 143 -7.86 -22.17 22.26
CA TRP A 143 -8.25 -21.99 20.85
C TRP A 143 -9.18 -20.80 20.63
N ALA A 144 -10.18 -20.60 21.49
CA ALA A 144 -11.16 -19.53 21.35
C ALA A 144 -10.52 -18.14 21.52
N VAL A 145 -9.71 -17.98 22.57
CA VAL A 145 -9.02 -16.72 22.88
C VAL A 145 -7.92 -16.44 21.85
N ARG A 146 -7.22 -17.48 21.38
CA ARG A 146 -6.24 -17.34 20.31
C ARG A 146 -6.91 -16.85 19.03
N GLN A 147 -8.01 -17.49 18.63
CA GLN A 147 -8.70 -17.11 17.41
C GLN A 147 -9.21 -15.68 17.48
N GLU A 148 -9.80 -15.27 18.61
CA GLU A 148 -10.24 -13.90 18.82
C GLU A 148 -9.10 -12.89 18.61
N ARG A 149 -7.91 -13.14 19.18
CA ARG A 149 -6.75 -12.26 19.05
C ARG A 149 -6.17 -12.23 17.64
N GLU A 150 -6.10 -13.39 16.99
CA GLU A 150 -5.63 -13.50 15.60
C GLU A 150 -6.58 -12.76 14.65
N MET A 151 -7.88 -12.82 14.91
CA MET A 151 -8.88 -12.12 14.10
C MET A 151 -8.93 -10.61 14.35
N ALA A 152 -8.56 -10.16 15.56
CA ALA A 152 -8.44 -8.73 15.87
C ALA A 152 -7.18 -8.10 15.28
N MET A 153 -6.12 -8.88 15.03
CA MET A 153 -4.81 -8.35 14.61
C MET A 153 -4.86 -7.56 13.30
N LEU A 154 -5.56 -8.08 12.29
CA LEU A 154 -5.60 -7.43 10.98
C LEU A 154 -6.38 -6.09 11.03
N PRO A 155 -7.60 -6.02 11.60
CA PRO A 155 -8.30 -4.75 11.84
C PRO A 155 -7.49 -3.74 12.64
N ASP A 156 -6.83 -4.18 13.71
CA ASP A 156 -6.05 -3.31 14.59
C ASP A 156 -4.84 -2.71 13.86
N MET A 157 -4.14 -3.51 13.06
CA MET A 157 -3.01 -3.05 12.26
C MET A 157 -3.46 -2.02 11.21
N MET A 158 -4.58 -2.29 10.54
CA MET A 158 -5.14 -1.37 9.54
C MET A 158 -5.61 -0.05 10.17
N THR A 159 -6.21 -0.11 11.36
CA THR A 159 -6.59 1.07 12.15
C THR A 159 -5.36 1.90 12.50
N GLN A 160 -4.31 1.28 13.03
CA GLN A 160 -3.06 1.98 13.36
C GLN A 160 -2.41 2.63 12.13
N MET A 161 -2.46 1.97 10.97
CA MET A 161 -1.97 2.53 9.72
C MET A 161 -2.76 3.79 9.33
N MET A 162 -4.09 3.75 9.42
CA MET A 162 -4.94 4.90 9.10
C MET A 162 -4.72 6.06 10.07
N ASP A 163 -4.60 5.79 11.37
CA ASP A 163 -4.27 6.80 12.38
C ASP A 163 -2.92 7.47 12.10
N ALA A 164 -1.91 6.70 11.63
CA ALA A 164 -0.60 7.24 11.28
C ALA A 164 -0.64 8.11 10.00
N MET A 165 -1.49 7.77 9.04
CA MET A 165 -1.62 8.50 7.77
C MET A 165 -2.50 9.75 7.87
N GLU A 166 -3.49 9.74 8.77
CA GLU A 166 -4.52 10.78 8.85
C GLU A 166 -3.95 12.21 9.01
N PRO A 167 -2.95 12.49 9.86
CA PRO A 167 -2.41 13.84 10.03
C PRO A 167 -1.81 14.39 8.73
N GLY A 168 -1.08 13.55 7.98
CA GLY A 168 -0.48 13.94 6.71
C GLY A 168 -1.53 14.23 5.65
N MET A 169 -2.55 13.37 5.56
CA MET A 169 -3.67 13.56 4.64
C MET A 169 -4.45 14.84 4.95
N ARG A 170 -4.78 15.10 6.22
CA ARG A 170 -5.49 16.32 6.63
C ARG A 170 -4.67 17.58 6.35
N LYS A 171 -3.36 17.53 6.56
CA LYS A 171 -2.46 18.63 6.19
C LYS A 171 -2.55 18.91 4.69
N ALA A 172 -2.36 17.88 3.85
CA ALA A 172 -2.41 18.03 2.39
C ALA A 172 -3.78 18.56 1.91
N MET A 173 -4.88 18.06 2.48
CA MET A 173 -6.22 18.56 2.16
C MET A 173 -6.41 20.03 2.55
N ALA A 174 -5.87 20.46 3.70
CA ALA A 174 -5.95 21.86 4.11
C ALA A 174 -5.14 22.77 3.17
N GLU A 175 -3.97 22.33 2.73
CA GLU A 175 -3.16 23.04 1.73
C GLU A 175 -3.91 23.14 0.40
N LEU A 176 -4.51 22.04 -0.08
CA LEU A 176 -5.33 22.04 -1.29
C LEU A 176 -6.52 22.99 -1.20
N TYR A 177 -7.17 23.09 -0.03
CA TYR A 177 -8.25 24.06 0.18
C TYR A 177 -7.74 25.50 0.11
N ALA A 178 -6.58 25.78 0.70
CA ALA A 178 -5.95 27.10 0.65
C ALA A 178 -5.53 27.49 -0.79
N ILE A 179 -5.11 26.51 -1.59
CA ILE A 179 -4.73 26.68 -3.00
C ILE A 179 -5.95 26.98 -3.87
N ASN A 180 -7.00 26.18 -3.76
CA ASN A 180 -8.10 26.16 -4.72
C ASN A 180 -9.24 27.12 -4.40
N PHE A 181 -9.39 27.53 -3.13
CA PHE A 181 -10.49 28.40 -2.71
C PHE A 181 -9.99 29.78 -2.27
N ASN A 182 -10.75 30.80 -2.63
CA ASN A 182 -10.53 32.17 -2.18
C ASN A 182 -11.13 32.39 -0.77
N PRO A 183 -10.81 33.51 -0.09
CA PRO A 183 -11.29 33.76 1.28
C PRO A 183 -12.81 33.77 1.45
N THR A 184 -13.56 34.21 0.43
CA THR A 184 -15.03 34.24 0.49
C THR A 184 -15.58 32.82 0.42
N GLU A 185 -15.09 32.01 -0.52
CA GLU A 185 -15.49 30.61 -0.66
C GLU A 185 -15.15 29.80 0.59
N LEU A 186 -13.96 29.99 1.17
CA LEU A 186 -13.59 29.34 2.44
C LEU A 186 -14.52 29.75 3.58
N ALA A 187 -14.94 31.02 3.66
CA ALA A 187 -15.89 31.48 4.67
C ALA A 187 -17.29 30.86 4.50
N GLU A 188 -17.77 30.73 3.26
CA GLU A 188 -19.05 30.10 2.95
C GLU A 188 -19.03 28.59 3.27
N ILE A 189 -17.95 27.90 2.89
CA ILE A 189 -17.74 26.48 3.20
C ILE A 189 -17.69 26.27 4.71
N GLU A 190 -16.91 27.10 5.42
CA GLU A 190 -16.83 27.04 6.89
C GLU A 190 -18.21 27.28 7.53
N ALA A 191 -18.95 28.29 7.07
CA ALA A 191 -20.31 28.57 7.55
C ALA A 191 -21.27 27.39 7.34
N PHE A 192 -21.18 26.69 6.20
CA PHE A 192 -21.96 25.49 5.96
C PHE A 192 -21.63 24.38 6.95
N PHE A 193 -20.35 24.07 7.16
CA PHE A 193 -19.91 23.00 8.08
C PHE A 193 -20.11 23.34 9.57
N LEU A 194 -20.34 24.62 9.91
CA LEU A 194 -20.79 25.02 11.24
C LEU A 194 -22.25 24.64 11.52
N THR A 195 -23.05 24.35 10.49
CA THR A 195 -24.43 23.87 10.67
C THR A 195 -24.48 22.39 11.06
N GLU A 196 -25.57 21.97 11.71
CA GLU A 196 -25.83 20.55 12.00
C GLU A 196 -25.92 19.72 10.71
N THR A 197 -26.57 20.25 9.67
CA THR A 197 -26.67 19.60 8.36
C THR A 197 -25.31 19.44 7.71
N GLY A 198 -24.48 20.48 7.70
CA GLY A 198 -23.13 20.40 7.11
C GLY A 198 -22.24 19.41 7.86
N THR A 199 -22.33 19.38 9.18
CA THR A 199 -21.66 18.37 10.01
C THR A 199 -22.07 16.95 9.64
N ASN A 200 -23.39 16.72 9.56
CA ASN A 200 -23.94 15.41 9.23
C ASN A 200 -23.60 15.01 7.80
N TYR A 201 -23.60 15.97 6.87
CA TYR A 201 -23.19 15.76 5.49
C TYR A 201 -21.72 15.35 5.42
N ALA A 202 -20.79 16.08 6.06
CA ALA A 202 -19.37 15.75 6.04
C ALA A 202 -19.11 14.29 6.48
N ARG A 203 -19.65 13.91 7.65
CA ARG A 203 -19.48 12.55 8.19
C ARG A 203 -20.07 11.50 7.28
N LYS A 204 -21.33 11.67 6.86
CA LYS A 204 -22.03 10.66 6.08
C LYS A 204 -21.46 10.54 4.67
N SER A 205 -21.27 11.65 3.96
CA SER A 205 -20.78 11.65 2.58
C SER A 205 -19.40 11.02 2.44
N PHE A 206 -18.53 11.23 3.43
CA PHE A 206 -17.21 10.60 3.45
C PHE A 206 -17.31 9.06 3.58
N THR A 207 -18.22 8.55 4.41
CA THR A 207 -18.44 7.10 4.60
C THR A 207 -19.31 6.43 3.53
N MET A 208 -20.01 7.19 2.68
CA MET A 208 -20.94 6.65 1.69
C MET A 208 -20.23 5.91 0.54
N SER A 209 -18.99 6.27 0.22
CA SER A 209 -18.18 5.56 -0.78
C SER A 209 -17.92 4.09 -0.41
N SER A 210 -17.95 3.82 0.89
CA SER A 210 -17.74 2.51 1.51
C SER A 210 -19.02 1.72 1.74
N ASP A 211 -20.17 2.23 1.27
CA ASP A 211 -21.45 1.55 1.44
C ASP A 211 -21.50 0.27 0.57
N PRO A 212 -21.95 -0.88 1.10
CA PRO A 212 -22.06 -2.13 0.35
C PRO A 212 -22.86 -2.01 -0.95
N ARG A 213 -23.80 -1.07 -1.04
CA ARG A 213 -24.56 -0.81 -2.27
C ARG A 213 -23.69 -0.25 -3.40
N VAL A 214 -22.70 0.58 -3.08
CA VAL A 214 -21.73 1.11 -4.05
C VAL A 214 -20.82 -0.01 -4.54
N LEU A 215 -20.34 -0.85 -3.64
CA LEU A 215 -19.54 -2.03 -3.98
C LEU A 215 -20.33 -3.02 -4.85
N SER A 216 -21.58 -3.33 -4.48
CA SER A 216 -22.46 -4.22 -5.26
C SER A 216 -22.66 -3.70 -6.68
N ALA A 217 -22.98 -2.41 -6.83
CA ALA A 217 -23.15 -1.80 -8.15
C ALA A 217 -21.86 -1.87 -8.99
N THR A 218 -20.70 -1.78 -8.35
CA THR A 218 -19.40 -1.93 -9.02
C THR A 218 -19.18 -3.38 -9.48
N MET A 219 -19.50 -4.37 -8.64
CA MET A 219 -19.40 -5.80 -8.99
C MET A 219 -20.36 -6.18 -10.12
N GLU A 220 -21.57 -5.63 -10.13
CA GLU A 220 -22.54 -5.80 -11.22
C GLU A 220 -22.02 -5.23 -12.56
N ALA A 221 -21.21 -4.17 -12.51
CA ALA A 221 -20.60 -3.57 -13.69
C ALA A 221 -19.34 -4.32 -14.19
N MET A 222 -18.77 -5.20 -13.37
CA MET A 222 -17.51 -5.89 -13.68
C MET A 222 -17.55 -6.73 -14.96
N PRO A 223 -18.62 -7.50 -15.27
CA PRO A 223 -18.69 -8.25 -16.53
C PRO A 223 -18.65 -7.34 -17.77
N ALA A 224 -19.28 -6.17 -17.72
CA ALA A 224 -19.25 -5.21 -18.83
C ALA A 224 -17.85 -4.58 -19.01
N MET A 225 -17.15 -4.32 -17.91
CA MET A 225 -15.74 -3.91 -17.95
C MET A 225 -14.84 -5.01 -18.54
N MET A 226 -15.00 -6.27 -18.12
CA MET A 226 -14.23 -7.39 -18.65
C MET A 226 -14.51 -7.61 -20.15
N GLY A 227 -15.77 -7.50 -20.58
CA GLY A 227 -16.11 -7.54 -22.01
C GLY A 227 -15.44 -6.42 -22.81
N THR A 228 -15.27 -5.24 -22.20
CA THR A 228 -14.53 -4.14 -22.82
C THR A 228 -13.03 -4.44 -22.94
N ILE A 229 -12.44 -5.08 -21.94
CA ILE A 229 -11.04 -5.55 -21.97
C ILE A 229 -10.85 -6.63 -23.02
N GLY A 230 -11.77 -7.60 -23.12
CA GLY A 230 -11.75 -8.63 -24.17
C GLY A 230 -11.84 -8.05 -25.59
N SER A 231 -12.41 -6.84 -25.75
CA SER A 231 -12.45 -6.12 -27.03
C SER A 231 -11.19 -5.30 -27.33
N ILE A 232 -10.20 -5.23 -26.42
CA ILE A 232 -9.01 -4.40 -26.59
C ILE A 232 -8.16 -4.89 -27.76
N GLU A 233 -7.98 -6.19 -27.95
CA GLU A 233 -7.18 -6.73 -29.06
C GLU A 233 -7.75 -6.32 -30.41
N GLN A 234 -9.07 -6.45 -30.58
CA GLN A 234 -9.75 -6.00 -31.79
C GLN A 234 -9.60 -4.48 -31.99
N LYS A 235 -9.82 -3.69 -30.93
CA LYS A 235 -9.69 -2.23 -31.02
C LYS A 235 -8.25 -1.78 -31.29
N LEU A 236 -7.26 -2.51 -30.78
CA LEU A 236 -5.84 -2.27 -31.04
C LEU A 236 -5.48 -2.62 -32.48
N ALA A 237 -6.00 -3.73 -33.00
CA ALA A 237 -5.85 -4.11 -34.40
C ALA A 237 -6.47 -3.05 -35.32
N GLU A 238 -7.69 -2.60 -35.03
CA GLU A 238 -8.36 -1.53 -35.78
C GLU A 238 -7.60 -0.20 -35.71
N ALA A 239 -7.09 0.18 -34.53
CA ALA A 239 -6.36 1.42 -34.32
C ALA A 239 -4.95 1.45 -34.96
N THR A 240 -4.41 0.29 -35.34
CA THR A 240 -3.07 0.16 -35.95
C THR A 240 -3.12 -0.35 -37.39
N ALA A 241 -4.31 -0.58 -37.94
CA ALA A 241 -4.51 -1.17 -39.25
C ALA A 241 -3.91 -0.34 -40.41
N ASP A 242 -3.75 0.97 -40.21
CA ASP A 242 -3.15 1.91 -41.17
C ASP A 242 -1.63 2.07 -40.99
N LEU A 243 -1.04 1.49 -39.94
CA LEU A 243 0.39 1.56 -39.69
C LEU A 243 1.16 0.47 -40.46
N PRO A 244 2.38 0.75 -40.92
CA PRO A 244 3.26 -0.28 -41.46
C PRO A 244 3.52 -1.37 -40.42
N ALA A 245 3.71 -2.61 -40.87
CA ALA A 245 4.11 -3.71 -40.00
C ALA A 245 5.38 -3.33 -39.21
N LYS A 246 5.38 -3.67 -37.91
CA LYS A 246 6.58 -3.55 -37.09
C LYS A 246 7.69 -4.38 -37.73
N ARG A 247 8.86 -3.78 -37.95
CA ARG A 247 10.05 -4.47 -38.45
C ARG A 247 10.69 -5.22 -37.29
N ASN A 248 11.05 -6.48 -37.49
CA ASN A 248 11.88 -7.19 -36.53
C ASN A 248 13.33 -6.75 -36.67
N PHE A 249 14.15 -7.02 -35.65
CA PHE A 249 15.57 -6.69 -35.68
C PHE A 249 16.29 -7.33 -36.90
N ALA A 250 15.88 -8.54 -37.29
CA ALA A 250 16.37 -9.24 -38.48
C ALA A 250 15.96 -8.58 -39.82
N ASP A 251 14.89 -7.78 -39.83
CA ASP A 251 14.41 -7.05 -41.02
C ASP A 251 15.12 -5.69 -41.20
N LEU A 252 16.05 -5.35 -40.29
CA LEU A 252 16.88 -4.16 -40.37
C LEU A 252 18.07 -4.39 -41.31
N ALA A 253 18.45 -3.39 -42.10
CA ALA A 253 19.67 -3.47 -42.89
C ALA A 253 20.91 -3.54 -41.97
N PRO A 254 22.05 -4.12 -42.40
CA PRO A 254 23.23 -4.26 -41.54
C PRO A 254 23.73 -2.96 -40.92
N ALA A 255 23.59 -1.84 -41.64
CA ALA A 255 23.94 -0.51 -41.13
C ALA A 255 22.95 -0.02 -40.05
N GLU A 256 21.67 -0.39 -40.14
CA GLU A 256 20.66 -0.09 -39.12
C GLU A 256 20.86 -0.96 -37.87
N GLN A 257 21.17 -2.25 -38.03
CA GLN A 257 21.52 -3.14 -36.93
C GLN A 257 22.76 -2.65 -36.17
N ALA A 258 23.82 -2.26 -36.89
CA ALA A 258 25.02 -1.67 -36.30
C ALA A 258 24.70 -0.38 -35.54
N ARG A 259 23.74 0.42 -36.02
CA ARG A 259 23.29 1.63 -35.33
C ARG A 259 22.51 1.32 -34.06
N VAL A 260 21.68 0.28 -34.05
CA VAL A 260 21.00 -0.19 -32.84
C VAL A 260 22.00 -0.72 -31.82
N ALA A 261 23.01 -1.48 -32.26
CA ALA A 261 24.09 -1.94 -31.39
C ALA A 261 24.87 -0.78 -30.75
N GLU A 262 25.22 0.25 -31.54
CA GLU A 262 25.85 1.46 -31.03
C GLU A 262 25.00 2.21 -30.00
N LEU A 263 23.68 2.33 -30.25
CA LEU A 263 22.77 3.07 -29.37
C LEU A 263 22.42 2.33 -28.08
N THR A 264 22.35 1.00 -28.15
CA THR A 264 21.99 0.14 -27.00
C THR A 264 23.20 -0.27 -26.18
N GLY A 265 24.41 -0.20 -26.75
CA GLY A 265 25.64 -0.65 -26.11
C GLY A 265 25.85 -2.16 -26.13
N TYR A 266 24.97 -2.92 -26.80
CA TYR A 266 25.06 -4.36 -27.00
C TYR A 266 25.56 -4.69 -28.40
N ALA A 267 26.36 -5.74 -28.55
CA ALA A 267 26.72 -6.24 -29.87
C ALA A 267 25.49 -6.79 -30.61
N VAL A 268 25.52 -6.79 -31.94
CA VAL A 268 24.42 -7.31 -32.77
C VAL A 268 24.11 -8.76 -32.40
N GLU A 269 25.15 -9.55 -32.19
CA GLU A 269 25.07 -10.97 -31.82
C GLU A 269 24.46 -11.16 -30.42
N GLU A 270 24.70 -10.25 -29.49
CA GLU A 270 24.10 -10.28 -28.15
C GLU A 270 22.61 -9.91 -28.20
N ILE A 271 22.23 -8.96 -29.05
CA ILE A 271 20.82 -8.59 -29.27
C ILE A 271 20.07 -9.76 -29.91
N GLU A 272 20.65 -10.42 -30.92
CA GLU A 272 20.07 -11.60 -31.56
C GLU A 272 19.91 -12.76 -30.59
N ALA A 273 20.93 -13.04 -29.77
CA ALA A 273 20.88 -14.10 -28.77
C ALA A 273 19.79 -13.85 -27.71
N ASN A 274 19.62 -12.60 -27.26
CA ASN A 274 18.59 -12.23 -26.29
C ASN A 274 17.17 -12.33 -26.88
N LEU A 275 16.99 -11.96 -28.14
CA LEU A 275 15.70 -12.10 -28.83
C LEU A 275 15.32 -13.57 -28.99
N TYR A 276 16.27 -14.43 -29.38
CA TYR A 276 16.04 -15.87 -29.50
C TYR A 276 15.69 -16.51 -28.14
N ALA A 277 16.41 -16.16 -27.07
CA ALA A 277 16.12 -16.66 -25.72
C ALA A 277 14.73 -16.21 -25.22
N THR A 278 14.27 -15.02 -25.61
CA THR A 278 12.94 -14.51 -25.27
C THR A 278 11.83 -15.24 -26.04
N GLU A 279 12.07 -15.58 -27.31
CA GLU A 279 11.14 -16.38 -28.11
C GLU A 279 11.00 -17.81 -27.58
N GLU A 280 12.11 -18.46 -27.20
CA GLU A 280 12.12 -19.80 -26.62
C GLU A 280 11.35 -19.85 -25.28
N ALA A 281 11.60 -18.89 -24.39
CA ALA A 281 10.87 -18.76 -23.12
C ALA A 281 9.37 -18.47 -23.32
N SER A 282 8.99 -17.75 -24.38
CA SER A 282 7.58 -17.49 -24.71
C SER A 282 6.86 -18.75 -25.18
N TRP A 283 7.53 -19.64 -25.92
CA TRP A 283 6.93 -20.90 -26.36
C TRP A 283 6.76 -21.89 -25.20
N GLU A 284 7.75 -21.99 -24.32
CA GLU A 284 7.66 -22.84 -23.11
C GLU A 284 6.55 -22.38 -22.15
N ALA A 285 6.37 -21.07 -21.99
CA ALA A 285 5.30 -20.52 -21.15
C ALA A 285 3.90 -20.77 -21.75
N MET A 286 3.78 -20.79 -23.08
CA MET A 286 2.51 -21.03 -23.76
C MET A 286 2.13 -22.52 -23.71
N ASP A 287 3.09 -23.43 -23.90
CA ASP A 287 2.88 -24.87 -23.73
C ASP A 287 2.51 -25.23 -22.28
N ALA A 288 3.10 -24.55 -21.29
CA ALA A 288 2.74 -24.74 -19.88
C ALA A 288 1.33 -24.25 -19.55
N ALA A 289 0.88 -23.14 -20.16
CA ALA A 289 -0.47 -22.62 -19.98
C ALA A 289 -1.53 -23.52 -20.63
N ASP A 290 -1.24 -24.08 -21.81
CA ASP A 290 -2.14 -25.02 -22.50
C ASP A 290 -2.25 -26.35 -21.73
N ALA A 291 -1.12 -26.86 -21.20
CA ALA A 291 -1.11 -28.05 -20.35
C ALA A 291 -1.92 -27.85 -19.05
N ALA A 292 -1.81 -26.69 -18.41
CA ALA A 292 -2.58 -26.35 -17.22
C ALA A 292 -4.08 -26.18 -17.50
N ALA A 293 -4.44 -25.67 -18.68
CA ALA A 293 -5.83 -25.55 -19.12
C ALA A 293 -6.46 -26.93 -19.41
N ASP A 294 -5.70 -27.84 -20.03
CA ASP A 294 -6.12 -29.23 -20.27
C ASP A 294 -6.26 -30.02 -18.95
N GLU A 295 -5.37 -29.80 -17.97
CA GLU A 295 -5.45 -30.43 -16.65
C GLU A 295 -6.66 -29.92 -15.86
N ALA A 296 -6.93 -28.61 -15.87
CA ALA A 296 -8.11 -28.02 -15.24
C ALA A 296 -9.43 -28.47 -15.90
N ALA A 297 -9.44 -28.69 -17.22
CA ALA A 297 -10.60 -29.24 -17.92
C ALA A 297 -10.82 -30.72 -17.61
N ALA A 298 -9.75 -31.49 -17.44
CA ALA A 298 -9.82 -32.91 -17.06
C ALA A 298 -10.30 -33.11 -15.60
N GLU A 299 -9.96 -32.21 -14.69
CA GLU A 299 -10.48 -32.23 -13.31
C GLU A 299 -11.95 -31.82 -13.23
N ALA A 300 -12.40 -30.89 -14.08
CA ALA A 300 -13.80 -30.46 -14.14
C ALA A 300 -14.76 -31.52 -14.75
N ASP A 301 -14.25 -32.41 -15.60
CA ASP A 301 -15.02 -33.54 -16.17
C ASP A 301 -15.00 -34.80 -15.26
N ALA A 302 -14.27 -34.76 -14.13
CA ALA A 302 -14.13 -35.87 -13.18
C ALA A 302 -15.07 -35.76 -11.94
N GLU A 303 -15.82 -34.67 -11.79
CA GLU A 303 -16.93 -34.49 -10.83
C GLU A 303 -18.31 -34.74 -11.47
#